data_AF-A0A6J7N1R1-F1
#
_entry.id   AF-A0A6J7N1R1-F1
#
_cell.length_a   1.000
_cell.length_b   1.000
_cell.length_c   1.000
_cell.angle_alpha   90.00
_cell.angle_beta   90.00
_cell.angle_gamma   90.00
#
_symmetry.space_group_name_H-M   'P 1'
#
loop_
_entity.id
_entity.type
_entity.pdbx_description
1 polymer ?
#
loop_
_entity_poly.entity_id
_entity_poly.type
_entity_poly.pdbx_seq_one_letter_code
_entity_poly.pdbx_strand_id
1 'polypeptide(L)'
;MTPPDIEGFLAQPHVGVLATLRRNGLPYTVPVWFHWDGTAAWITGTYERVWCRQLFADRRASLCVEAMSPAAGHVGMDGTVTVHELPDFDIWPTSARLVDKYVRQPAGDAAADAFLANMRTEHRLLFRLEPAVFRAIDMRVYRGKRADREYQAGT
;
A
#
# COMPACT_ATOMS: atom_id res chain seq x y z
N MET A 1 -4.10 16.58 -3.40
CA MET A 1 -4.86 15.86 -4.44
C MET A 1 -6.34 15.96 -4.12
N THR A 2 -7.21 16.04 -5.13
CA THR A 2 -8.66 15.89 -4.91
C THR A 2 -9.02 14.41 -4.71
N PRO A 3 -10.19 14.04 -4.18
CA PRO A 3 -10.57 12.63 -4.02
C PRO A 3 -10.50 11.82 -5.33
N PRO A 4 -11.00 12.31 -6.48
CA PRO A 4 -10.83 11.61 -7.75
C PRO A 4 -9.36 11.44 -8.17
N ASP A 5 -8.51 12.43 -7.91
CA ASP A 5 -7.06 12.30 -8.19
C ASP A 5 -6.42 11.21 -7.33
N ILE A 6 -6.83 11.08 -6.06
CA ILE A 6 -6.32 10.07 -5.14
C ILE A 6 -6.73 8.67 -5.61
N GLU A 7 -8.00 8.47 -5.95
CA GLU A 7 -8.50 7.19 -6.47
C GLU A 7 -7.77 6.81 -7.76
N GLY A 8 -7.66 7.75 -8.70
CA GLY A 8 -6.94 7.54 -9.96
C GLY A 8 -5.47 7.20 -9.76
N PHE A 9 -4.79 7.88 -8.84
CA PHE A 9 -3.39 7.63 -8.49
C PHE A 9 -3.19 6.26 -7.82
N LEU A 10 -4.01 5.91 -6.81
CA LEU A 10 -3.92 4.64 -6.10
C LEU A 10 -4.38 3.43 -6.94
N ALA A 11 -5.15 3.66 -8.02
CA ALA A 11 -5.52 2.63 -8.97
C ALA A 11 -4.34 2.19 -9.87
N GLN A 12 -3.34 3.06 -10.09
CA GLN A 12 -2.16 2.74 -10.89
C GLN A 12 -1.26 1.71 -10.19
N PRO A 13 -0.51 0.87 -10.93
CA PRO A 13 0.37 -0.16 -10.39
C PRO A 13 1.67 0.42 -9.78
N HIS A 14 1.55 1.45 -8.94
CA HIS A 14 2.66 1.99 -8.15
C HIS A 14 3.10 1.01 -7.07
N VAL A 15 4.41 0.93 -6.85
CA VAL A 15 4.96 0.22 -5.69
C VAL A 15 4.81 1.10 -4.47
N GLY A 16 4.28 0.55 -3.39
CA GLY A 16 4.30 1.19 -2.08
C GLY A 16 5.53 0.77 -1.29
N VAL A 17 5.99 1.60 -0.37
CA VAL A 17 6.99 1.26 0.65
C VAL A 17 6.27 1.11 1.98
N LEU A 18 6.17 -0.13 2.46
CA LEU A 18 5.59 -0.45 3.75
C LEU A 18 6.67 -0.40 4.82
N ALA A 19 6.47 0.44 5.84
CA ALA A 19 7.23 0.46 7.07
C ALA A 19 6.49 -0.32 8.17
N THR A 20 7.21 -1.24 8.80
CA THR A 20 6.78 -2.03 9.96
C THR A 20 7.80 -1.86 11.09
N LEU A 21 7.48 -2.32 12.30
CA LEU A 21 8.38 -2.17 13.44
C LEU A 21 9.17 -3.43 13.72
N ARG A 22 10.49 -3.27 13.90
CA ARG A 22 11.33 -4.28 14.55
C ARG A 22 10.99 -4.31 16.05
N ARG A 23 11.37 -5.40 16.73
CA ARG A 23 11.17 -5.56 18.18
C ARG A 23 11.78 -4.42 19.02
N ASN A 24 12.86 -3.81 18.55
CA ASN A 24 13.51 -2.66 19.20
C ASN A 24 12.92 -1.30 18.78
N GLY A 25 11.81 -1.26 18.06
CA GLY A 25 11.14 -0.05 17.59
C GLY A 25 11.74 0.58 16.33
N LEU A 26 12.86 0.07 15.79
CA LEU A 26 13.39 0.59 14.53
C LEU A 26 12.45 0.25 13.36
N PRO A 27 12.24 1.19 12.42
CA PRO A 27 11.44 0.90 11.23
C PRO A 27 12.15 -0.11 10.32
N TYR A 28 11.38 -0.98 9.70
CA TYR A 28 11.79 -1.88 8.63
C TYR A 28 10.92 -1.60 7.39
N THR A 29 11.56 -1.18 6.30
CA THR A 29 10.88 -0.77 5.08
C THR A 29 11.06 -1.80 3.97
N VAL A 30 9.97 -2.13 3.27
CA VAL A 30 9.99 -3.04 2.12
C VAL A 30 9.08 -2.53 0.99
N PRO A 31 9.46 -2.75 -0.28
CA PRO A 31 8.54 -2.51 -1.39
C PRO A 31 7.41 -3.55 -1.38
N VAL A 32 6.17 -3.10 -1.61
CA VAL A 32 4.97 -3.94 -1.65
C VAL A 32 4.04 -3.52 -2.78
N TRP A 33 3.26 -4.49 -3.26
CA TRP A 33 2.06 -4.24 -4.06
C TRP A 33 0.87 -4.03 -3.14
N PHE A 34 -0.06 -3.17 -3.53
CA PHE A 34 -1.25 -2.87 -2.73
C PHE A 34 -2.50 -2.66 -3.58
N HIS A 35 -3.66 -2.98 -3.00
CA HIS A 35 -4.97 -2.61 -3.53
C HIS A 35 -5.65 -1.64 -2.56
N TRP A 36 -6.15 -0.52 -3.07
CA TRP A 36 -6.94 0.43 -2.29
C TRP A 36 -8.42 0.20 -2.60
N ASP A 37 -9.24 0.00 -1.56
CA ASP A 37 -10.68 -0.26 -1.72
C ASP A 37 -11.57 0.98 -1.45
N GLY A 38 -10.97 2.14 -1.22
CA GLY A 38 -11.67 3.36 -0.79
C GLY A 38 -11.56 3.64 0.71
N THR A 39 -11.21 2.62 1.51
CA THR A 39 -11.15 2.72 2.98
C THR A 39 -9.85 2.21 3.57
N ALA A 40 -9.27 1.15 3.00
CA ALA A 40 -8.09 0.48 3.50
C ALA A 40 -7.15 0.06 2.35
N ALA A 41 -5.86 -0.04 2.68
CA ALA A 41 -4.87 -0.60 1.78
C ALA A 41 -4.69 -2.09 2.08
N TRP A 42 -4.88 -2.92 1.06
CA TRP A 42 -4.75 -4.35 1.12
C TRP A 42 -3.43 -4.81 0.52
N ILE A 43 -2.69 -5.64 1.25
CA ILE A 43 -1.35 -6.10 0.87
C ILE A 43 -1.33 -7.63 1.02
N THR A 44 -0.72 -8.33 0.06
CA THR A 44 -0.50 -9.79 0.16
C THR A 44 0.95 -10.08 0.58
N GLY A 45 1.13 -11.12 1.38
CA GLY A 45 2.45 -11.59 1.84
C GLY A 45 2.47 -13.09 2.09
N THR A 46 3.59 -13.58 2.63
CA THR A 46 3.76 -14.97 3.06
C THR A 46 4.33 -15.00 4.47
N TYR A 47 4.12 -16.09 5.21
CA TYR A 47 4.58 -16.23 6.60
C TYR A 47 6.10 -16.05 6.78
N GLU A 48 6.88 -16.39 5.76
CA GLU A 48 8.35 -16.40 5.79
C GLU A 48 8.93 -14.99 5.64
N ARG A 49 8.13 -13.99 5.26
CA ARG A 49 8.60 -12.61 5.13
C ARG A 49 8.72 -11.93 6.49
N VAL A 50 9.83 -11.20 6.67
CA VAL A 50 10.16 -10.52 7.93
C VAL A 50 9.06 -9.54 8.35
N TRP A 51 8.59 -8.69 7.42
CA TRP A 51 7.54 -7.71 7.70
C TRP A 51 6.20 -8.36 8.06
N CYS A 52 5.88 -9.52 7.49
CA CYS A 52 4.67 -10.28 7.83
C CYS A 52 4.72 -10.73 9.29
N ARG A 53 5.83 -11.36 9.72
CA ARG A 53 6.02 -11.75 11.13
C ARG A 53 6.04 -10.57 12.09
N GLN A 54 6.59 -9.44 11.66
CA GLN A 54 6.57 -8.21 12.46
C GLN A 54 5.13 -7.74 12.71
N LEU A 55 4.26 -7.80 11.69
CA LEU A 55 2.85 -7.45 11.84
C LEU A 55 2.06 -8.41 12.73
N PHE A 56 2.48 -9.66 12.90
CA PHE A 56 1.90 -10.50 13.94
C PHE A 56 2.18 -9.97 15.35
N ALA A 57 3.38 -9.43 15.59
CA ALA A 57 3.81 -8.94 16.89
C ALA A 57 3.36 -7.50 17.18
N ASP A 58 3.37 -6.63 16.18
CA ASP A 58 2.97 -5.23 16.29
C ASP A 58 2.20 -4.81 15.03
N ARG A 59 0.93 -4.46 15.21
CA ARG A 59 0.00 -4.16 14.11
C ARG A 59 0.20 -2.78 13.51
N ARG A 60 1.10 -1.94 14.04
CA ARG A 60 1.33 -0.59 13.52
C ARG A 60 2.16 -0.62 12.24
N ALA A 61 1.71 0.11 11.22
CA ALA A 61 2.43 0.26 9.96
C ALA A 61 2.23 1.63 9.33
N SER A 62 3.13 1.98 8.42
CA SER A 62 2.99 3.12 7.52
C SER A 62 3.22 2.67 6.08
N LEU A 63 2.37 3.10 5.16
CA LEU A 63 2.51 2.87 3.72
C LEU A 63 2.75 4.20 3.02
N CYS A 64 3.88 4.30 2.32
CA CYS A 64 4.20 5.42 1.44
C CYS A 64 4.06 4.97 -0.02
N VAL A 65 3.25 5.68 -0.80
CA VAL A 65 3.14 5.48 -2.24
C VAL A 65 3.55 6.78 -2.91
N GLU A 66 4.63 6.75 -3.68
CA GLU A 66 5.14 7.91 -4.40
C GLU A 66 5.46 7.48 -5.84
N ALA A 67 5.04 8.29 -6.79
CA ALA A 67 5.34 8.07 -8.20
C ALA A 67 5.38 9.39 -8.96
N MET A 68 6.18 9.44 -10.02
CA MET A 68 6.30 10.59 -10.92
C MET A 68 5.44 10.46 -12.18
N SER A 69 4.96 9.24 -12.49
CA SER A 69 4.18 8.89 -13.67
C SER A 69 3.05 7.94 -13.26
N PRO A 70 1.83 8.03 -13.82
CA PRO A 70 1.42 8.95 -14.88
C PRO A 70 1.17 10.39 -14.39
N ALA A 71 1.09 10.59 -13.08
CA ALA A 71 1.03 11.91 -12.46
C ALA A 71 1.90 11.93 -11.20
N ALA A 72 2.69 12.99 -11.04
CA ALA A 72 3.55 13.17 -9.88
C ALA A 72 2.73 13.33 -8.60
N GLY A 73 2.94 12.44 -7.64
CA GLY A 73 2.06 12.33 -6.49
C GLY A 73 2.63 11.52 -5.33
N HIS A 74 2.12 11.84 -4.14
CA HIS A 74 2.45 11.13 -2.91
C HIS A 74 1.18 10.86 -2.10
N VAL A 75 1.01 9.61 -1.66
CA VAL A 75 0.02 9.21 -0.66
C VAL A 75 0.72 8.49 0.49
N GLY A 76 0.48 8.95 1.71
CA GLY A 76 0.98 8.33 2.94
C GLY A 76 -0.17 7.88 3.83
N MET A 77 -0.11 6.65 4.32
CA MET A 77 -1.12 6.06 5.21
C MET A 77 -0.44 5.51 6.46
N ASP A 78 -0.72 6.07 7.63
CA ASP A 78 -0.26 5.52 8.92
C ASP A 78 -1.45 4.92 9.65
N GLY A 79 -1.28 3.72 10.21
CA GLY A 79 -2.40 3.08 10.89
C GLY A 79 -2.09 1.70 11.43
N THR A 80 -3.15 0.91 11.57
CA THR A 80 -3.10 -0.44 12.10
C THR A 80 -3.52 -1.47 11.07
N VAL A 81 -2.85 -2.62 11.10
CA VAL A 81 -3.08 -3.72 10.18
C VAL A 81 -3.92 -4.80 10.84
N THR A 82 -4.93 -5.29 10.16
CA THR A 82 -5.55 -6.59 10.46
C THR A 82 -4.90 -7.65 9.58
N VAL A 83 -4.53 -8.78 10.19
CA VAL A 83 -3.95 -9.94 9.49
C VAL A 83 -5.07 -10.95 9.25
N HIS A 84 -5.18 -11.42 8.01
CA HIS A 84 -6.16 -12.40 7.56
C HIS A 84 -5.45 -13.66 7.05
N GLU A 85 -5.97 -14.81 7.46
CA GLU A 85 -5.40 -16.13 7.27
C GLU A 85 -6.47 -17.10 6.74
N LEU A 86 -6.04 -18.11 5.99
CA LEU A 86 -6.89 -19.26 5.65
C LEU A 86 -6.91 -20.26 6.82
N PRO A 87 -8.03 -20.99 7.04
CA PRO A 87 -9.27 -20.92 6.29
C PRO A 87 -10.26 -19.85 6.79
N ASP A 88 -9.93 -19.14 7.87
CA ASP A 88 -10.86 -18.24 8.58
C ASP A 88 -11.33 -17.04 7.75
N PHE A 89 -10.52 -16.62 6.78
CA PHE A 89 -10.85 -15.56 5.84
C PHE A 89 -10.42 -15.94 4.41
N ASP A 90 -11.34 -15.85 3.44
CA ASP A 90 -10.98 -16.08 2.04
C ASP A 90 -10.14 -14.92 1.51
N ILE A 91 -8.82 -15.13 1.44
CA ILE A 91 -7.85 -14.14 0.99
C ILE A 91 -7.81 -13.96 -0.54
N TRP A 92 -8.40 -14.89 -1.29
CA TRP A 92 -8.19 -14.99 -2.74
C TRP A 92 -8.90 -13.90 -3.55
N PRO A 93 -10.14 -13.47 -3.24
CA PRO A 93 -10.80 -12.40 -3.98
C PRO A 93 -9.99 -11.09 -3.98
N THR A 94 -9.49 -10.67 -2.83
CA THR A 94 -8.68 -9.45 -2.71
C THR A 94 -7.28 -9.66 -3.31
N SER A 95 -6.68 -10.83 -3.10
CA SER A 95 -5.38 -11.15 -3.72
C SER A 95 -5.46 -11.10 -5.26
N ALA A 96 -6.56 -11.56 -5.85
CA ALA A 96 -6.82 -11.45 -7.28
C ALA A 96 -6.89 -9.99 -7.74
N ARG A 97 -7.47 -9.07 -6.95
CA ARG A 97 -7.45 -7.61 -7.28
C ARG A 97 -6.04 -7.05 -7.37
N LEU A 98 -5.11 -7.50 -6.52
CA LEU A 98 -3.70 -7.14 -6.65
C LEU A 98 -3.09 -7.73 -7.93
N VAL A 99 -3.34 -9.00 -8.23
CA VAL A 99 -2.85 -9.62 -9.48
C VAL A 99 -3.40 -8.89 -10.71
N ASP A 100 -4.67 -8.53 -10.71
CA ASP A 100 -5.28 -7.76 -11.79
C ASP A 100 -4.54 -6.44 -12.00
N LYS A 101 -4.30 -5.71 -10.90
CA LYS A 101 -3.62 -4.42 -10.92
C LYS A 101 -2.17 -4.50 -11.40
N TYR A 102 -1.38 -5.44 -10.90
CA TYR A 102 0.06 -5.45 -11.12
C TYR A 102 0.55 -6.44 -12.18
N VAL A 103 -0.30 -7.37 -12.62
CA VAL A 103 0.05 -8.40 -13.61
C VAL A 103 -0.89 -8.37 -14.79
N ARG A 104 -2.21 -8.41 -14.59
CA ARG A 104 -3.17 -8.45 -15.71
C ARG A 104 -3.14 -7.16 -16.53
N GLN A 105 -3.19 -5.99 -15.88
CA GLN A 105 -3.12 -4.70 -16.57
C GLN A 105 -1.89 -4.56 -17.48
N PRO A 106 -0.65 -4.88 -17.03
CA PRO A 106 0.53 -4.76 -17.89
C PRO A 106 0.80 -5.96 -18.81
N ALA A 107 0.36 -7.18 -18.47
CA ALA A 107 0.82 -8.41 -19.13
C ALA A 107 -0.30 -9.34 -19.63
N GLY A 108 -1.57 -9.01 -19.41
CA GLY A 108 -2.73 -9.74 -19.92
C GLY A 108 -3.15 -10.96 -19.10
N ASP A 109 -4.21 -11.63 -19.57
CA ASP A 109 -4.94 -12.62 -18.78
C ASP A 109 -4.14 -13.88 -18.46
N ALA A 110 -3.45 -14.45 -19.46
CA ALA A 110 -2.67 -15.67 -19.26
C ALA A 110 -1.57 -15.50 -18.20
N ALA A 111 -0.92 -14.33 -18.16
CA ALA A 111 0.09 -14.03 -17.15
C ALA A 111 -0.51 -13.91 -15.75
N ALA A 112 -1.67 -13.25 -15.64
CA ALA A 112 -2.38 -13.11 -14.38
C ALA A 112 -2.86 -14.45 -13.81
N ASP A 113 -3.41 -15.32 -14.66
CA ASP A 113 -3.92 -16.62 -14.24
C ASP A 113 -2.78 -17.54 -13.79
N ALA A 114 -1.66 -17.57 -14.53
CA ALA A 114 -0.46 -18.30 -14.14
C ALA A 114 0.13 -17.77 -12.82
N PHE A 115 0.19 -16.45 -12.65
CA PHE A 115 0.69 -15.83 -11.42
C PHE A 115 -0.18 -16.20 -10.21
N LEU A 116 -1.51 -16.08 -10.33
CA LEU A 116 -2.44 -16.42 -9.27
C LEU A 116 -2.42 -17.93 -8.95
N ALA A 117 -2.28 -18.79 -9.95
CA ALA A 117 -2.11 -20.23 -9.74
C ALA A 117 -0.83 -20.53 -8.92
N ASN A 118 0.29 -19.89 -9.23
CA ASN A 118 1.51 -20.02 -8.44
C ASN A 118 1.34 -19.51 -7.01
N MET A 119 0.70 -18.34 -6.82
CA MET A 119 0.40 -17.78 -5.50
C MET A 119 -0.35 -18.77 -4.59
N ARG A 120 -1.25 -19.59 -5.15
CA ARG A 120 -2.03 -20.60 -4.42
C ARG A 120 -1.22 -21.76 -3.87
N THR A 121 0.01 -21.95 -4.33
CA THR A 121 0.93 -22.96 -3.81
C THR A 121 1.71 -22.50 -2.57
N GLU A 122 1.65 -21.21 -2.25
CA GLU A 122 2.44 -20.58 -1.19
C GLU A 122 1.60 -20.40 0.08
N HIS A 123 2.26 -20.35 1.25
CA HIS A 123 1.61 -20.05 2.52
C HIS A 123 1.29 -18.55 2.63
N ARG A 124 0.19 -18.13 1.99
CA ARG A 124 -0.16 -16.73 1.83
C ARG A 124 -1.02 -16.16 2.95
N LEU A 125 -0.85 -14.85 3.12
CA LEU A 125 -1.51 -13.98 4.06
C LEU A 125 -2.10 -12.78 3.31
N LEU A 126 -3.13 -12.18 3.91
CA LEU A 126 -3.68 -10.91 3.46
C LEU A 126 -3.71 -9.92 4.62
N PHE A 127 -3.27 -8.70 4.36
CA PHE A 127 -3.15 -7.65 5.36
C PHE A 127 -4.03 -6.49 4.97
N ARG A 128 -4.85 -6.00 5.90
CA ARG A 128 -5.70 -4.81 5.73
C ARG A 128 -5.18 -3.69 6.61
N LEU A 129 -4.53 -2.70 6.01
CA LEU A 129 -4.09 -1.48 6.68
C LEU A 129 -5.22 -0.45 6.68
N GLU A 130 -5.76 -0.16 7.86
CA GLU A 130 -6.71 0.93 8.08
C GLU A 130 -5.95 2.21 8.44
N PRO A 131 -6.01 3.27 7.61
CA PRO A 131 -5.33 4.52 7.91
C PRO A 131 -6.01 5.26 9.07
N ALA A 132 -5.27 5.49 10.15
CA ALA A 132 -5.64 6.48 11.17
C ALA A 132 -5.22 7.89 10.74
N VAL A 133 -4.17 8.00 9.92
CA VAL A 133 -3.71 9.22 9.29
C VAL A 133 -3.57 8.96 7.79
N PHE A 134 -4.20 9.81 6.99
CA PHE A 134 -4.13 9.77 5.53
C PHE A 134 -3.63 11.11 5.00
N ARG A 135 -2.60 11.08 4.17
CA ARG A 135 -1.96 12.27 3.58
C ARG A 135 -1.88 12.08 2.08
N ALA A 136 -2.27 13.09 1.31
CA ALA A 136 -2.16 13.08 -0.15
C ALA A 136 -1.66 14.42 -0.69
N ILE A 137 -0.55 14.39 -1.40
CA ILE A 137 0.14 15.55 -1.93
C ILE A 137 0.13 15.45 -3.46
N ASP A 138 -0.38 16.50 -4.11
CA ASP A 138 -0.22 16.66 -5.55
C ASP A 138 1.14 17.32 -5.78
N MET A 139 2.10 16.56 -6.30
CA MET A 139 3.47 17.06 -6.48
C MET A 139 3.63 17.92 -7.73
N ARG A 140 2.59 18.02 -8.59
CA ARG A 140 2.57 18.93 -9.74
C ARG A 140 2.31 20.37 -9.31
N VAL A 141 1.75 20.57 -8.12
CA VAL A 141 1.34 21.88 -7.61
C VAL A 141 2.03 22.14 -6.28
N TYR A 142 3.20 22.78 -6.32
CA TYR A 142 3.86 23.24 -5.10
C TYR A 142 3.34 24.61 -4.67
N ARG A 143 2.66 24.67 -3.52
CA ARG A 143 2.20 25.93 -2.91
C ARG A 143 2.93 26.26 -1.60
N GLY A 144 3.91 25.44 -1.18
CA GLY A 144 4.50 25.49 0.16
C GLY A 144 3.52 25.04 1.26
N LYS A 145 4.03 24.54 2.39
CA LYS A 145 3.16 24.28 3.55
C LYS A 145 2.59 25.60 4.06
N ARG A 146 1.48 25.54 4.78
CA ARG A 146 0.88 26.75 5.36
C ARG A 146 1.88 27.48 6.26
N ALA A 147 2.61 26.73 7.09
CA ALA A 147 3.67 27.27 7.94
C ALA A 147 4.79 27.96 7.14
N ASP A 148 5.19 27.39 6.00
CA ASP A 148 6.23 28.00 5.14
C ASP A 148 5.75 29.32 4.54
N ARG A 149 4.47 29.41 4.15
CA ARG A 149 3.85 30.63 3.64
C ARG A 149 3.67 31.68 4.72
N GLU A 150 3.28 31.27 5.92
CA GLU A 150 3.17 32.14 7.10
C GLU A 150 4.54 32.74 7.46
N TYR A 151 5.61 31.94 7.39
CA TYR A 151 6.99 32.41 7.55
C TYR A 151 7.39 33.45 6.48
N GLN A 152 7.07 33.18 5.21
CA GLN A 152 7.39 34.09 4.09
C GLN A 152 6.61 35.41 4.13
N ALA A 153 5.40 35.42 4.70
CA ALA A 153 4.57 36.62 4.83
C ALA A 153 4.98 37.52 6.01
N GLY A 154 5.89 37.05 6.87
CA GLY A 154 6.41 37.77 8.05
C GLY A 154 7.70 38.55 7.81
N THR A 155 8.12 38.75 6.55
CA THR A 155 9.26 39.58 6.13
C THR A 155 8.82 40.75 5.28
#